data_AF-A0A971F043-F1
#
_entry.id   AF-A0A971F043-F1
#
_cell.length_a   1.000
_cell.length_b   1.000
_cell.length_c   1.000
_cell.angle_alpha   90.00
_cell.angle_beta   90.00
_cell.angle_gamma   90.00
#
_symmetry.space_group_name_H-M   'P 1'
#
loop_
_entity.id
_entity.type
_entity.pdbx_description
1 polymer ?
#
loop_
_entity_poly.entity_id
_entity_poly.type
_entity_poly.pdbx_seq_one_letter_code
_entity_poly.pdbx_strand_id
1 'polypeptide(L)'
;MKKNTVYLLAVILILTLSACGSSEIGTSASAGNQTTQEVILGKSEALATGAEADSPEAGASETRTITDSAGRQIEIPYPVRSIVCVNVGALRYTCYMQAQDLVVGVEDYEQKPTMTRLYNYVN
;
A
#
# COMPACT_ATOMS: atom_id res chain seq x y z
N MET A 1 19.84 40.49 -20.07
CA MET A 1 18.99 39.96 -18.98
C MET A 1 18.79 38.45 -19.05
N LYS A 2 18.51 37.85 -20.23
CA LYS A 2 18.24 36.40 -20.37
C LYS A 2 19.38 35.46 -19.95
N LYS A 3 20.64 35.82 -20.21
CA LYS A 3 21.82 34.98 -19.84
C LYS A 3 21.97 34.84 -18.32
N ASN A 4 21.77 35.94 -17.58
CA ASN A 4 21.88 35.95 -16.12
C ASN A 4 20.74 35.16 -15.46
N THR A 5 19.54 35.17 -16.05
CA THR A 5 18.41 34.33 -15.61
C THR A 5 18.68 32.84 -15.82
N VAL A 6 19.36 32.46 -16.91
CA VAL A 6 19.76 31.07 -17.16
C VAL A 6 20.81 30.60 -16.16
N TYR A 7 21.81 31.44 -15.84
CA TYR A 7 22.79 31.12 -14.79
C TYR A 7 22.14 31.02 -13.40
N LEU A 8 21.17 31.89 -13.08
CA LEU A 8 20.43 31.83 -11.82
C LEU A 8 19.65 30.51 -11.68
N LEU A 9 18.94 30.08 -12.74
CA LEU A 9 18.20 28.82 -12.74
C LEU A 9 19.12 27.59 -12.62
N ALA A 10 20.29 27.61 -13.28
CA ALA A 10 21.27 26.54 -13.18
C ALA A 10 21.87 26.41 -11.77
N VAL A 11 22.13 27.52 -11.09
CA VAL A 11 22.65 27.51 -9.70
C VAL A 11 21.61 26.97 -8.72
N ILE A 12 20.32 27.32 -8.89
CA ILE A 12 19.22 26.80 -8.06
C ILE A 12 19.06 25.27 -8.25
N LEU A 13 19.18 24.78 -9.49
CA LEU A 13 19.11 23.35 -9.78
C LEU A 13 20.26 22.56 -9.12
N ILE A 14 21.47 23.13 -9.07
CA ILE A 14 22.64 22.47 -8.46
C ILE A 14 22.54 22.47 -6.92
N LEU A 15 22.04 23.55 -6.32
CA LEU A 15 21.87 23.64 -4.86
C LEU A 15 20.83 22.68 -4.29
N THR A 16 19.85 22.26 -5.10
CA THR A 16 18.78 21.35 -4.66
C THR A 16 19.19 19.86 -4.70
N LEU A 17 20.25 19.51 -5.42
CA LEU A 17 20.75 18.13 -5.49
C LEU A 17 21.62 17.72 -4.30
N SER A 18 22.19 18.67 -3.56
CA SER A 18 23.05 18.39 -2.39
C SER A 18 22.29 18.26 -1.07
N ALA A 19 20.96 18.21 -1.10
CA ALA A 19 20.12 18.12 0.11
C ALA A 19 19.65 16.68 0.45
N CYS A 20 20.13 15.67 -0.27
CA CYS A 20 20.03 14.26 0.15
C CYS A 20 21.41 13.77 0.62
N GLY A 21 21.75 14.05 1.87
CA GLY A 21 22.92 13.54 2.56
C GLY A 21 22.53 13.07 3.97
N SER A 22 22.53 11.75 4.14
CA SER A 22 21.98 10.95 5.23
C SER A 22 22.63 11.19 6.60
N SER A 23 21.84 10.92 7.65
CA SER A 23 22.29 10.76 9.02
C SER A 23 23.35 9.65 9.15
N GLU A 24 24.40 9.92 9.92
CA GLU A 24 25.37 8.93 10.36
C GLU A 24 24.75 7.93 11.34
N ILE A 25 24.95 6.62 11.11
CA ILE A 25 25.07 5.62 12.16
C ILE A 25 26.28 4.74 11.80
N GLY A 26 27.22 4.68 12.73
CA GLY A 26 28.56 4.17 12.53
C GLY A 26 28.71 2.65 12.37
N THR A 27 29.79 2.33 11.65
CA THR A 27 30.76 1.25 11.84
C THR A 27 30.30 -0.06 12.48
N SER A 28 30.33 -1.12 11.68
CA SER A 28 31.04 -2.38 11.99
C SER A 28 31.42 -3.09 10.71
N ALA A 29 32.70 -3.41 10.56
CA ALA A 29 33.31 -4.05 9.40
C ALA A 29 32.88 -5.52 9.23
N SER A 30 32.80 -6.00 7.99
CA SER A 30 33.58 -7.17 7.51
C SER A 30 33.39 -7.37 6.00
N ALA A 31 34.40 -7.98 5.40
CA ALA A 31 34.72 -8.08 3.98
C ALA A 31 33.86 -9.07 3.16
N GLY A 32 33.93 -8.94 1.83
CA GLY A 32 33.87 -10.12 0.94
C GLY A 32 33.02 -10.02 -0.32
N ASN A 33 33.63 -9.47 -1.37
CA ASN A 33 33.60 -9.92 -2.78
C ASN A 33 32.29 -9.96 -3.61
N GLN A 34 32.48 -9.50 -4.85
CA GLN A 34 31.58 -9.42 -6.00
C GLN A 34 31.09 -10.81 -6.46
N THR A 35 29.92 -10.87 -7.11
CA THR A 35 29.69 -11.61 -8.38
C THR A 35 28.32 -11.25 -8.97
N THR A 36 28.34 -10.79 -10.22
CA THR A 36 27.23 -10.71 -11.17
C THR A 36 26.64 -12.10 -11.45
N GLN A 37 25.32 -12.26 -11.44
CA GLN A 37 24.62 -13.18 -12.38
C GLN A 37 23.10 -12.94 -12.41
N GLU A 38 22.57 -12.87 -13.64
CA GLU A 38 21.15 -12.91 -14.00
C GLU A 38 20.51 -14.26 -13.67
N VAL A 39 19.23 -14.28 -13.26
CA VAL A 39 18.32 -15.42 -13.52
C VAL A 39 16.87 -14.93 -13.73
N ILE A 40 16.50 -14.85 -15.01
CA ILE A 40 15.32 -15.44 -15.69
C ILE A 40 14.01 -15.64 -14.88
N LEU A 41 13.02 -14.84 -15.30
CA LEU A 41 11.64 -15.19 -15.69
C LEU A 41 11.16 -16.64 -15.44
N GLY A 42 10.38 -16.84 -14.38
CA GLY A 42 9.60 -18.06 -14.13
C GLY A 42 8.11 -17.73 -14.02
N LYS A 43 7.43 -17.68 -15.15
CA LYS A 43 5.96 -17.70 -15.26
C LYS A 43 5.48 -19.07 -14.78
N SER A 44 4.68 -19.12 -13.72
CA SER A 44 3.83 -20.27 -13.42
C SER A 44 2.45 -19.77 -13.02
N GLU A 45 1.52 -19.90 -13.96
CA GLU A 45 0.10 -19.77 -13.74
C GLU A 45 -0.39 -21.11 -13.18
N ALA A 46 -1.02 -21.08 -12.01
CA ALA A 46 -1.84 -22.18 -11.53
C ALA A 46 -3.22 -21.62 -11.19
N LEU A 47 -4.11 -21.78 -12.17
CA LEU A 47 -5.54 -21.59 -12.12
C LEU A 47 -6.17 -22.73 -11.31
N ALA A 48 -6.86 -22.42 -10.23
CA ALA A 48 -7.76 -23.35 -9.56
C ALA A 48 -9.06 -22.63 -9.18
N THR A 49 -10.07 -22.85 -10.02
CA THR A 49 -11.50 -22.63 -9.75
C THR A 49 -12.00 -23.67 -8.76
N GLY A 50 -12.88 -23.28 -7.84
CA GLY A 50 -13.81 -24.22 -7.19
C GLY A 50 -14.13 -23.91 -5.73
N ALA A 51 -15.34 -23.39 -5.54
CA ALA A 51 -16.19 -23.31 -4.36
C ALA A 51 -15.84 -24.19 -3.14
N GLU A 52 -16.05 -23.66 -1.93
CA GLU A 52 -17.17 -24.02 -1.05
C GLU A 52 -17.26 -23.04 0.12
N ALA A 53 -18.49 -22.80 0.57
CA ALA A 53 -18.82 -21.87 1.65
C ALA A 53 -18.38 -22.44 2.99
N ASP A 54 -17.41 -21.80 3.63
CA ASP A 54 -17.01 -22.11 5.00
C ASP A 54 -17.95 -21.39 5.98
N SER A 55 -18.76 -22.17 6.68
CA SER A 55 -19.55 -21.71 7.83
C SER A 55 -18.59 -21.52 9.00
N PRO A 56 -18.57 -20.39 9.72
CA PRO A 56 -17.55 -20.20 10.73
C PRO A 56 -17.89 -21.04 11.97
N GLU A 57 -17.25 -22.20 12.08
CA GLU A 57 -17.01 -22.85 13.37
C GLU A 57 -16.31 -21.85 14.29
N ALA A 58 -16.79 -21.75 15.52
CA ALA A 58 -16.19 -20.95 16.58
C ALA A 58 -14.90 -21.62 17.10
N GLY A 59 -13.88 -21.71 16.25
CA GLY A 59 -12.50 -21.97 16.63
C GLY A 59 -11.89 -20.72 17.27
N ALA A 60 -10.95 -20.93 18.20
CA ALA A 60 -10.22 -19.85 18.85
C ALA A 60 -9.69 -18.85 17.80
N SER A 61 -10.01 -17.56 17.98
CA SER A 61 -9.57 -16.51 17.06
C SER A 61 -8.06 -16.34 17.16
N GLU A 62 -7.34 -16.83 16.17
CA GLU A 62 -5.92 -16.54 15.99
C GLU A 62 -5.74 -15.03 15.76
N THR A 63 -4.59 -14.49 16.16
CA THR A 63 -4.25 -13.09 15.94
C THR A 63 -2.94 -12.99 15.16
N ARG A 64 -2.76 -11.87 14.45
CA ARG A 64 -1.52 -11.52 13.77
C ARG A 64 -1.19 -10.05 13.98
N THR A 65 0.10 -9.73 14.05
CA THR A 65 0.57 -8.34 14.17
C THR A 65 0.90 -7.77 12.79
N ILE A 66 0.43 -6.56 12.53
CA ILE A 66 0.74 -5.77 11.33
C ILE A 66 1.32 -4.42 11.73
N THR A 67 2.26 -3.91 10.92
CA THR A 67 2.73 -2.53 11.05
C THR A 67 1.98 -1.65 10.07
N ASP A 68 1.32 -0.60 10.55
CA ASP A 68 0.59 0.32 9.68
C ASP A 68 1.49 1.38 9.05
N SER A 69 0.91 2.24 8.20
CA SER A 69 1.65 3.32 7.53
C SER A 69 2.17 4.41 8.47
N ALA A 70 1.69 4.47 9.71
CA ALA A 70 2.18 5.36 10.76
C ALA A 70 3.27 4.70 11.63
N GLY A 71 3.70 3.47 11.30
CA GLY A 71 4.72 2.72 12.03
C GLY A 71 4.23 2.09 13.34
N ARG A 72 2.92 2.03 13.58
CA ARG A 72 2.34 1.40 14.77
C ARG A 72 2.22 -0.10 14.55
N GLN A 73 2.57 -0.90 15.55
CA GLN A 73 2.30 -2.35 15.54
C GLN A 73 0.92 -2.63 16.13
N ILE A 74 0.03 -3.20 15.33
CA ILE A 74 -1.36 -3.46 15.66
C ILE A 74 -1.64 -4.95 15.53
N GLU A 75 -2.22 -5.54 16.57
CA GLU A 75 -2.68 -6.92 16.57
C GLU A 75 -4.12 -6.98 16.03
N ILE A 76 -4.37 -7.89 15.07
CA ILE A 76 -5.68 -8.07 14.43
C ILE A 76 -6.07 -9.56 14.40
N PRO A 77 -7.37 -9.90 14.40
CA PRO A 77 -7.81 -11.28 14.27
C PRO A 77 -7.49 -11.88 12.90
N TYR A 78 -7.37 -13.20 12.86
CA TYR A 78 -7.24 -14.02 11.68
C TYR A 78 -8.18 -15.23 11.76
N PRO A 79 -9.04 -15.47 10.75
CA PRO A 79 -9.31 -14.59 9.61
C PRO A 79 -10.09 -13.33 10.00
N VAL A 80 -9.91 -12.25 9.22
CA VAL A 80 -10.75 -11.05 9.36
C VAL A 80 -12.12 -11.33 8.76
N ARG A 81 -13.18 -11.20 9.56
CA ARG A 81 -14.55 -11.51 9.14
C ARG A 81 -15.42 -10.28 8.87
N SER A 82 -14.98 -9.11 9.33
CA SER A 82 -15.74 -7.87 9.17
C SER A 82 -14.83 -6.66 9.21
N ILE A 83 -15.12 -5.66 8.38
CA ILE A 83 -14.38 -4.40 8.30
C ILE A 83 -15.33 -3.20 8.19
N VAL A 84 -14.85 -2.05 8.65
CA VAL A 84 -15.46 -0.74 8.38
C VAL A 84 -14.39 0.12 7.72
N CYS A 85 -14.70 0.64 6.54
CA CYS A 85 -13.78 1.49 5.80
C CYS A 85 -13.99 2.96 6.19
N VAL A 86 -12.93 3.63 6.61
CA VAL A 86 -12.97 5.03 7.07
C VAL A 86 -12.05 5.89 6.19
N ASN A 87 -12.49 7.11 5.90
CA ASN A 87 -11.89 8.09 4.99
C ASN A 87 -12.03 7.77 3.49
N VAL A 88 -11.78 8.83 2.71
CA VAL A 88 -11.83 8.81 1.26
C VAL A 88 -10.89 7.75 0.69
N GLY A 89 -11.45 6.83 -0.10
CA GLY A 89 -10.70 5.83 -0.85
C GLY A 89 -10.56 4.48 -0.16
N ALA A 90 -10.73 4.38 1.16
CA ALA A 90 -10.61 3.11 1.88
C ALA A 90 -11.63 2.07 1.38
N LEU A 91 -12.89 2.47 1.22
CA LEU A 91 -13.94 1.60 0.69
C LEU A 91 -13.62 1.19 -0.75
N ARG A 92 -13.16 2.14 -1.57
CA ARG A 92 -12.84 1.89 -2.97
C ARG A 92 -11.69 0.90 -3.15
N TYR A 93 -10.62 1.03 -2.37
CA TYR A 93 -9.50 0.09 -2.42
C TYR A 93 -9.92 -1.30 -1.95
N THR A 94 -10.80 -1.39 -0.96
CA THR A 94 -11.39 -2.66 -0.51
C THR A 94 -12.13 -3.35 -1.66
N CYS A 95 -12.92 -2.61 -2.44
CA CYS A 95 -13.59 -3.16 -3.63
C CYS A 95 -12.60 -3.63 -4.70
N TYR A 96 -11.46 -2.95 -4.88
CA TYR A 96 -10.44 -3.40 -5.84
C TYR A 96 -9.77 -4.71 -5.43
N MET A 97 -9.65 -4.96 -4.13
CA MET A 97 -9.20 -6.24 -3.59
C MET A 97 -10.30 -7.30 -3.56
N GLN A 98 -11.48 -7.00 -4.12
CA GLN A 98 -12.66 -7.88 -4.13
C GLN A 98 -13.11 -8.30 -2.73
N ALA A 99 -12.90 -7.45 -1.72
CA ALA A 99 -13.18 -7.74 -0.31
C ALA A 99 -14.43 -7.01 0.22
N GLN A 100 -15.33 -6.57 -0.67
CA GLN A 100 -16.53 -5.81 -0.29
C GLN A 100 -17.54 -6.63 0.54
N ASP A 101 -17.47 -7.95 0.48
CA ASP A 101 -18.27 -8.89 1.26
C ASP A 101 -17.97 -8.82 2.77
N LEU A 102 -16.77 -8.37 3.15
CA LEU A 102 -16.39 -8.18 4.56
C LEU A 102 -16.92 -6.85 5.14
N VAL A 103 -17.44 -5.93 4.31
CA VAL A 103 -17.84 -4.59 4.76
C VAL A 103 -19.17 -4.66 5.49
N VAL A 104 -19.17 -4.29 6.77
CA VAL A 104 -20.39 -4.27 7.61
C VAL A 104 -20.98 -2.87 7.80
N GLY A 105 -20.30 -1.84 7.31
CA GLY A 105 -20.75 -0.45 7.39
C GLY A 105 -19.94 0.48 6.50
N VAL A 106 -20.60 1.56 6.05
CA VAL A 106 -20.01 2.60 5.20
C VAL A 106 -20.22 3.98 5.83
N GLU A 107 -19.34 4.93 5.49
CA GLU A 107 -19.50 6.31 5.90
C GLU A 107 -20.76 6.93 5.29
N ASP A 108 -21.36 7.92 5.96
CA ASP A 108 -22.53 8.67 5.45
C ASP A 108 -22.26 9.26 4.05
N TYR A 109 -21.00 9.64 3.82
CA TYR A 109 -20.55 10.12 2.52
C TYR A 109 -20.81 9.11 1.40
N GLU A 110 -20.75 7.80 1.63
CA GLU A 110 -20.92 6.75 0.61
C GLU A 110 -22.37 6.30 0.43
N GLN A 111 -23.31 6.73 1.27
CA GLN A 111 -24.71 6.28 1.22
C GLN A 111 -25.51 6.83 0.04
N LYS A 112 -25.10 7.96 -0.53
CA LYS A 112 -25.84 8.66 -1.60
C LYS A 112 -24.97 8.85 -2.85
N PRO A 113 -25.50 8.63 -4.06
CA PRO A 113 -24.81 9.00 -5.29
C PRO A 113 -24.59 10.52 -5.35
N THR A 114 -23.38 10.96 -5.74
CA THR A 114 -23.07 12.39 -5.96
C THR A 114 -22.17 12.54 -7.17
N MET A 115 -22.22 13.69 -7.84
CA MET A 115 -21.36 13.99 -8.99
C MET A 115 -19.87 14.13 -8.63
N THR A 116 -19.49 14.08 -7.35
CA THR A 116 -18.09 14.00 -6.94
C THR A 116 -17.55 12.56 -6.95
N ARG A 117 -18.44 11.56 -7.10
CA ARG A 117 -18.15 10.14 -7.14
C ARG A 117 -18.83 9.50 -8.35
N LEU A 118 -18.30 9.78 -9.54
CA LEU A 118 -18.92 9.31 -10.81
C LEU A 118 -19.06 7.79 -10.87
N TYR A 119 -18.18 7.04 -10.20
CA TYR A 119 -18.28 5.59 -10.11
C TYR A 119 -19.58 5.09 -9.45
N ASN A 120 -20.31 5.94 -8.71
CA ASN A 120 -21.63 5.61 -8.16
C ASN A 120 -22.74 5.52 -9.22
N TYR A 121 -22.48 5.94 -10.47
CA TYR A 121 -23.47 5.98 -11.55
C TYR A 121 -23.21 4.97 -12.68
N VAL A 122 -22.15 4.17 -12.59
CA VAL A 122 -21.66 3.36 -13.72
C VAL A 122 -21.83 1.84 -13.50
N ASN A 123 -22.58 1.42 -12.48
CA ASN A 123 -22.92 0.01 -12.24
C ASN A 123 -24.44 -0.20 -12.16
#